data_AF-A0A953Q5E9-F1
#
_entry.id   AF-A0A953Q5E9-F1
#
_cell.length_a   1.000
_cell.length_b   1.000
_cell.length_c   1.000
_cell.angle_alpha   90.00
_cell.angle_beta   90.00
_cell.angle_gamma   90.00
#
_symmetry.space_group_name_H-M   'P 1'
#
loop_
_entity.id
_entity.type
_entity.pdbx_description
1 polymer ?
#
loop_
_entity_poly.entity_id
_entity_poly.type
_entity_poly.pdbx_seq_one_letter_code
_entity_poly.pdbx_strand_id
1 'polypeptide(L)' 'MFGSHKVKIEGELLDKVKKCAEACGYSSVDEFVAHALEKEVNKVLPPSEGGTTSKELIKKRLQGLGYIE' A
#
# COMPACT_ATOMS: atom_id res chain seq x y z
N MET A 1 -12.56 -16.94 10.50
CA MET A 1 -11.28 -16.69 11.18
C MET A 1 -11.06 -15.18 11.20
N PHE A 2 -11.46 -14.49 12.27
CA PHE A 2 -11.23 -13.05 12.41
C PHE A 2 -10.40 -12.83 13.68
N GLY A 3 -9.10 -13.08 13.55
CA GLY A 3 -8.13 -12.71 14.58
C GLY A 3 -7.32 -11.53 14.06
N SER A 4 -7.54 -10.34 14.62
CA SER A 4 -6.59 -9.25 14.43
C SER A 4 -5.36 -9.56 15.30
N HIS A 5 -4.22 -9.79 14.64
CA HIS A 5 -2.95 -9.98 15.34
C HIS A 5 -2.35 -8.61 15.66
N LYS A 6 -1.96 -8.40 16.92
CA LYS A 6 -1.33 -7.15 17.36
C LYS A 6 0.18 -7.24 17.13
N VAL A 7 0.74 -6.21 16.49
CA VAL A 7 2.19 -6.02 16.36
C VAL A 7 2.60 -4.91 17.31
N LYS A 8 3.67 -5.12 18.09
CA LYS A 8 4.20 -4.09 18.97
C LYS A 8 5.06 -3.11 18.15
N ILE A 9 4.81 -1.82 18.34
CA ILE A 9 5.57 -0.72 17.73
C ILE A 9 6.11 0.16 18.86
N GLU A 10 7.40 0.51 18.78
CA GLU A 10 8.02 1.41 19.75
C GLU A 10 7.45 2.83 19.65
N GLY A 11 7.34 3.52 20.78
CA GLY A 11 6.63 4.80 20.89
C GLY A 11 7.15 5.87 19.93
N GLU A 12 8.47 6.02 19.84
CA GLU A 12 9.08 7.02 18.95
C GLU A 12 8.75 6.76 17.46
N LEU A 13 8.71 5.49 17.06
CA LEU A 13 8.30 5.12 15.71
C LEU A 13 6.81 5.40 15.50
N LEU A 14 5.96 5.08 16.47
CA LEU A 14 4.52 5.36 16.39
C LEU A 14 4.23 6.86 16.22
N ASP A 15 4.98 7.73 16.88
CA ASP A 15 4.81 9.19 16.73
C ASP A 15 5.22 9.70 15.35
N LYS A 16 6.26 9.11 14.75
CA LYS A 16 6.63 9.39 13.35
C LYS A 16 5.54 8.90 12.39
N VAL A 17 5.02 7.69 12.63
CA VAL A 17 3.95 7.08 11.82
C VAL A 17 2.68 7.95 11.86
N LYS A 18 2.28 8.48 13.03
CA LYS A 18 1.15 9.41 13.15
C LYS A 18 1.32 10.64 12.26
N LYS A 19 2.47 11.31 12.35
CA LYS A 19 2.79 12.49 11.52
C LYS A 19 2.76 12.16 10.03
N CYS A 20 3.28 10.99 9.64
CA CYS A 20 3.22 10.53 8.26
C CYS A 20 1.78 10.29 7.79
N ALA A 21 0.95 9.64 8.61
CA ALA A 21 -0.45 9.38 8.29
C ALA A 21 -1.22 10.69 8.07
N GLU A 22 -1.05 11.67 8.95
CA GLU A 22 -1.66 13.01 8.82
C GLU A 22 -1.15 13.75 7.58
N ALA A 23 0.17 13.79 7.37
CA ALA A 23 0.78 14.48 6.23
C ALA A 23 0.36 13.88 4.87
N CYS A 24 0.08 12.58 4.82
CA CYS A 24 -0.39 11.89 3.63
C CYS A 24 -1.93 11.86 3.51
N GLY A 25 -2.67 12.47 4.44
CA GLY A 25 -4.13 12.60 4.38
C GLY A 25 -4.88 11.29 4.67
N TYR A 26 -4.30 10.36 5.43
CA TYR A 26 -4.97 9.14 5.83
C TYR A 26 -6.02 9.41 6.91
N SER A 27 -7.09 8.62 6.91
CA SER A 27 -8.19 8.76 7.88
C SER A 27 -7.79 8.24 9.27
N SER A 28 -6.81 7.33 9.33
CA SER A 28 -6.28 6.78 10.57
C SER A 28 -4.84 6.27 10.43
N VAL A 29 -4.17 6.11 11.57
CA VAL A 29 -2.84 5.48 11.64
C VAL A 29 -2.90 4.03 11.18
N ASP A 30 -3.96 3.29 11.56
CA ASP A 30 -4.13 1.89 11.18
C ASP A 30 -4.22 1.70 9.66
N GLU A 31 -4.95 2.58 8.97
CA GLU A 31 -5.04 2.58 7.50
C GLU A 31 -3.68 2.81 6.85
N PHE A 32 -2.92 3.80 7.33
CA PHE A 32 -1.57 4.06 6.84
C PHE A 32 -0.65 2.86 7.04
N VAL A 33 -0.66 2.26 8.24
CA VAL A 33 0.18 1.10 8.58
C VAL A 33 -0.19 -0.10 7.72
N ALA A 34 -1.48 -0.37 7.52
CA ALA A 34 -1.94 -1.46 6.67
C ALA A 34 -1.46 -1.29 5.23
N HIS A 35 -1.70 -0.14 4.60
CA HIS A 35 -1.26 0.13 3.23
C HIS A 35 0.27 0.08 3.09
N ALA A 36 1.02 0.59 4.07
CA ALA A 36 2.48 0.52 4.07
C ALA A 36 2.97 -0.93 4.14
N LEU A 37 2.39 -1.75 5.03
CA LEU A 37 2.73 -3.16 5.14
C LEU A 37 2.35 -3.95 3.88
N GLU A 38 1.13 -3.75 3.34
CA GLU A 38 0.70 -4.39 2.08
C GLU A 38 1.66 -4.06 0.94
N LYS A 39 2.09 -2.80 0.84
CA LYS A 39 3.06 -2.37 -0.17
C LYS A 39 4.39 -3.09 -0.01
N GLU A 40 4.93 -3.19 1.19
CA GLU A 40 6.21 -3.89 1.43
C GLU A 40 6.08 -5.40 1.23
N VAL A 41 4.99 -6.01 1.69
CA VAL A 41 4.68 -7.43 1.46
C VAL A 41 4.63 -7.71 -0.04
N ASN A 42 3.91 -6.90 -0.83
CA ASN A 42 3.79 -7.08 -2.28
C ASN A 42 5.11 -6.91 -3.04
N LYS A 43 6.10 -6.20 -2.48
CA LYS A 43 7.44 -6.11 -3.08
C LYS A 43 8.22 -7.41 -2.91
N VAL A 44 8.07 -8.08 -1.77
CA VAL A 44 8.82 -9.29 -1.42
C VAL A 44 8.09 -10.56 -1.88
N LEU A 45 6.77 -10.55 -1.72
CA LEU A 45 5.82 -11.62 -2.04
C LEU A 45 4.77 -11.03 -2.99
N PRO A 46 5.11 -10.79 -4.27
CA PRO A 46 4.16 -10.26 -5.21
C PRO A 46 2.95 -11.20 -5.30
N PRO A 47 1.73 -10.67 -5.38
CA PRO A 47 0.54 -11.50 -5.51
C PRO A 47 0.71 -12.34 -6.77
N SER A 48 0.80 -13.65 -6.59
CA SER A 48 0.85 -14.60 -7.70
C SER A 48 -0.44 -14.42 -8.50
N GLU A 49 -0.31 -13.90 -9.72
CA GLU A 49 -1.35 -13.84 -10.75
C GLU A 49 -2.66 -13.12 -10.31
N GLY A 50 -2.70 -11.78 -10.40
CA GLY A 50 -3.99 -11.07 -10.61
C GLY A 50 -4.21 -9.72 -9.92
N GLY A 51 -3.29 -9.25 -9.08
CA GLY A 51 -3.59 -8.12 -8.17
C GLY A 51 -2.88 -6.79 -8.41
N THR A 52 -1.88 -6.72 -9.29
CA THR A 52 -1.18 -5.46 -9.52
C THR A 52 -1.01 -5.28 -11.01
N THR A 53 -1.88 -4.45 -11.58
CA THR A 53 -1.75 -3.96 -12.96
C THR A 53 -0.38 -3.30 -13.07
N SER A 54 0.61 -4.07 -13.47
CA SER A 54 1.98 -3.62 -13.66
C SER A 54 1.96 -2.36 -14.53
N LYS A 55 2.89 -1.42 -14.32
CA LYS A 55 2.95 -0.19 -15.13
C LYS A 55 2.86 -0.47 -16.63
N GLU A 56 3.41 -1.59 -17.07
CA GLU A 56 3.27 -2.18 -18.41
C GLU A 56 1.81 -2.48 -18.83
N LEU A 57 1.01 -3.12 -17.97
CA LEU A 57 -0.41 -3.38 -18.23
C LEU A 57 -1.25 -2.10 -18.24
N ILE A 58 -0.92 -1.14 -17.36
CA ILE A 58 -1.56 0.19 -17.37
C ILE A 58 -1.20 0.90 -18.68
N LYS A 59 0.07 0.88 -19.08
CA LYS A 59 0.55 1.47 -20.34
C LYS A 59 -0.17 0.86 -21.54
N LYS A 60 -0.27 -0.48 -21.63
CA LYS A 60 -1.01 -1.15 -22.71
C LYS A 60 -2.49 -0.77 -22.74
N ARG A 61 -3.16 -0.67 -21.59
CA ARG A 61 -4.55 -0.21 -21.52
C ARG A 61 -4.70 1.25 -21.96
N LEU A 62 -3.82 2.14 -21.50
CA LEU A 62 -3.84 3.55 -21.87
C LEU A 62 -3.56 3.76 -23.37
N GLN A 63 -2.64 2.97 -23.95
CA GLN A 63 -2.36 2.99 -25.38
C GLN A 63 -3.57 2.52 -26.20
N GLY A 64 -4.24 1.44 -25.79
CA GLY A 64 -5.47 0.96 -26.43
C GLY A 64 -6.67 1.92 -26.33
N LEU A 65 -6.63 2.83 -25.36
CA LEU A 65 -7.63 3.89 -25.18
C LEU A 65 -7.22 5.22 -25.84
N GLY A 66 -6.04 5.30 -26.47
CA GLY A 66 -5.57 6.49 -27.20
C GLY A 66 -5.06 7.64 -26.32
N TYR A 67 -4.75 7.39 -25.04
CA TYR A 67 -4.22 8.42 -24.15
C TYR A 67 -2.70 8.63 -24.27
N ILE A 68 -2.01 7.66 -24.84
CA ILE A 68 -0.55 7.66 -25.04
C ILE A 68 -0.22 6.94 -26.35
N GLU A 69 0.82 7.41 -27.04
CA GLU A 69 1.34 6.83 -28.29
C GLU A 69 2.49 5.84 -28.02
#